data_AF-A0AAW5EWJ1-F1
#
_entry.id   AF-A0AAW5EWJ1-F1
#
_cell.length_a   1.000
_cell.length_b   1.000
_cell.length_c   1.000
_cell.angle_alpha   90.00
_cell.angle_beta   90.00
_cell.angle_gamma   90.00
#
_symmetry.space_group_name_H-M   'P 1'
#
loop_
_entity.id
_entity.type
_entity.pdbx_description
1 polymer ?
#
loop_
_entity_poly.entity_id
_entity_poly.type
_entity_poly.pdbx_seq_one_letter_code
_entity_poly.pdbx_strand_id
1 'polypeptide(L)'
;MFDFAWSEFALVGVVGLLLIGPKDMPVAIRTVTGLIKKARGLATEFQSHVDEMVREADLTEARDQLGQLGRLNVRDKLMKA
;
A
#
# COMPACT_ATOMS: atom_id res chain seq x y z
N MET A 1 -16.08 12.23 14.57
CA MET A 1 -15.01 12.99 13.90
C MET A 1 -13.72 12.40 14.45
N PHE A 2 -13.07 11.51 13.69
CA PHE A 2 -11.77 10.99 14.08
C PHE A 2 -10.76 12.06 13.70
N ASP A 3 -10.56 13.04 14.58
CA ASP A 3 -9.42 13.92 14.45
C ASP A 3 -8.19 13.03 14.57
N PHE A 4 -7.37 13.00 13.51
CA PHE A 4 -6.07 12.33 13.50
C PHE A 4 -5.10 13.07 14.44
N ALA A 5 -5.43 13.07 15.72
CA ALA A 5 -4.62 13.69 16.75
C ALA A 5 -3.61 12.68 17.30
N TRP A 6 -2.51 13.22 17.78
CA TRP A 6 -1.44 12.44 18.42
C TRP A 6 -1.95 11.57 19.58
N SER A 7 -3.06 11.97 20.20
CA SER A 7 -3.79 11.21 21.23
C SER A 7 -4.27 9.84 20.76
N GLU A 8 -4.87 9.76 19.58
CA GLU A 8 -5.44 8.53 19.03
C GLU A 8 -4.32 7.55 18.66
N PHE A 9 -3.22 8.05 18.09
CA PHE A 9 -2.03 7.23 17.85
C PHE A 9 -1.41 6.72 19.15
N ALA A 10 -1.36 7.56 20.20
CA ALA A 10 -0.89 7.13 21.51
C ALA A 10 -1.82 6.06 22.12
N LEU A 11 -3.14 6.22 21.99
CA LEU A 11 -4.13 5.26 22.47
C LEU A 11 -3.98 3.90 21.75
N VAL A 12 -3.90 3.91 20.42
CA VAL A 12 -3.68 2.69 19.63
C VAL A 12 -2.34 2.05 19.98
N GLY A 13 -1.30 2.85 20.20
CA GLY A 13 0.01 2.38 20.67
C GLY A 13 -0.09 1.66 22.01
N VAL A 14 -0.76 2.25 23.01
CA VAL A 14 -0.97 1.65 24.34
C VAL A 14 -1.79 0.37 24.25
N VAL A 15 -2.91 0.39 23.52
CA VAL A 15 -3.77 -0.79 23.35
C VAL A 15 -3.02 -1.91 22.63
N GLY A 16 -2.24 -1.58 21.59
CA GLY A 16 -1.40 -2.54 20.87
C GLY A 16 -0.31 -3.14 21.77
N LEU A 17 0.33 -2.32 22.61
CA LEU A 17 1.30 -2.79 23.60
C LEU A 17 0.68 -3.72 24.65
N LEU A 18 -0.57 -3.51 25.05
CA LEU A 18 -1.27 -4.37 26.01
C LEU A 18 -1.69 -5.71 25.40
N LEU A 19 -2.20 -5.70 24.16
CA LEU A 19 -2.68 -6.90 23.48
C LEU A 19 -1.54 -7.81 23.00
N ILE A 20 -0.54 -7.22 22.36
CA ILE A 20 0.57 -7.96 21.74
C ILE A 20 1.74 -8.09 22.73
N GLY A 21 1.87 -7.15 23.66
CA GLY A 21 3.01 -7.07 24.57
C GLY A 21 4.12 -6.14 24.06
N PRO A 22 4.81 -5.41 24.94
CA PRO A 22 5.81 -4.41 24.55
C PRO A 22 7.05 -4.98 23.85
N LYS A 23 7.37 -6.26 24.08
CA LYS A 23 8.52 -6.92 23.46
C LYS A 23 8.20 -7.48 22.08
N ASP A 24 6.94 -7.84 21.82
CA ASP A 24 6.51 -8.48 20.58
C ASP A 24 6.01 -7.46 19.55
N MET A 25 5.57 -6.28 19.99
CA MET A 25 5.13 -5.18 19.11
C MET A 25 6.21 -4.76 18.08
N PRO A 26 7.50 -4.57 18.46
CA PRO A 26 8.57 -4.28 17.51
C PRO A 26 8.84 -5.42 16.51
N VAL A 27 8.60 -6.67 16.92
CA VAL A 27 8.76 -7.84 16.05
C VAL A 27 7.59 -7.90 15.06
N ALA A 28 6.35 -7.68 15.53
CA ALA A 28 5.15 -7.63 14.71
C ALA A 28 5.24 -6.54 13.62
N ILE A 29 5.68 -5.32 13.97
CA ILE A 29 5.89 -4.23 13.01
C ILE A 29 6.91 -4.66 11.94
N ARG A 30 8.04 -5.27 12.33
CA ARG A 30 9.06 -5.73 11.38
C ARG A 30 8.53 -6.81 10.44
N THR A 31 7.72 -7.73 10.96
CA THR A 31 7.09 -8.78 10.15
C THR A 31 6.13 -8.20 9.13
N VAL A 32 5.20 -7.34 9.56
CA VAL A 32 4.23 -6.69 8.67
C VAL A 32 4.96 -5.83 7.63
N THR A 33 5.93 -5.03 8.05
CA THR A 33 6.71 -4.19 7.15
C THR A 33 7.50 -5.04 6.15
N GLY A 34 8.07 -6.16 6.60
CA GLY A 34 8.75 -7.12 5.74
C GLY A 34 7.83 -7.77 4.71
N LEU A 35 6.59 -8.13 5.09
CA LEU A 35 5.57 -8.65 4.19
C LEU A 35 5.18 -7.63 3.13
N ILE A 36 4.91 -6.38 3.54
CA ILE A 36 4.61 -5.28 2.62
C ILE A 36 5.78 -5.05 1.65
N LYS A 37 7.02 -5.06 2.16
CA LYS A 37 8.22 -4.89 1.32
C LYS A 37 8.35 -6.01 0.28
N LYS A 38 8.11 -7.26 0.66
CA LYS A 38 8.09 -8.40 -0.27
C LYS A 38 7.00 -8.26 -1.32
N ALA A 39 5.78 -7.93 -0.90
CA ALA A 39 4.67 -7.70 -1.82
C ALA A 39 4.98 -6.58 -2.83
N ARG A 40 5.59 -5.48 -2.37
CA ARG A 40 6.04 -4.39 -3.25
C ARG A 40 7.15 -4.83 -4.22
N GLY A 41 8.09 -5.65 -3.76
CA GLY A 41 9.13 -6.24 -4.60
C GLY A 41 8.54 -7.08 -5.73
N LEU A 42 7.65 -8.01 -5.37
CA LEU A 42 6.91 -8.84 -6.34
C LEU A 42 6.11 -7.97 -7.31
N ALA A 43 5.37 -6.97 -6.83
CA ALA A 43 4.62 -6.06 -7.71
C ALA A 43 5.54 -5.32 -8.71
N THR A 44 6.75 -4.97 -8.30
CA THR A 44 7.75 -4.34 -9.17
C THR A 44 8.23 -5.31 -10.25
N GLU A 45 8.50 -6.56 -9.89
CA GLU A 45 8.88 -7.63 -10.83
C GLU A 45 7.74 -7.95 -11.81
N PHE A 46 6.50 -8.06 -11.33
CA PHE A 46 5.31 -8.24 -12.16
C PHE A 46 5.14 -7.08 -13.15
N GLN A 47 5.37 -5.84 -12.72
CA GLN A 47 5.30 -4.69 -13.62
C GLN A 47 6.34 -4.80 -14.74
N SER A 48 7.59 -5.19 -14.43
CA SER A 48 8.61 -5.39 -15.46
C SER A 48 8.28 -6.52 -16.42
N HIS A 49 7.79 -7.66 -15.93
CA HIS A 49 7.40 -8.78 -16.79
C HIS A 49 6.18 -8.48 -17.65
N VAL A 50 5.20 -7.75 -17.12
CA VAL A 50 4.03 -7.30 -17.88
C VAL A 50 4.45 -6.29 -18.96
N ASP A 51 5.38 -5.38 -18.68
CA ASP A 51 5.89 -4.42 -19.66
C ASP A 51 6.60 -5.12 -20.84
N GLU A 52 7.35 -6.19 -20.56
CA GLU A 52 8.01 -7.03 -21.58
C GLU A 52 7.00 -7.83 -22.41
N MET A 53 6.03 -8.47 -21.76
CA MET A 53 4.96 -9.21 -22.44
C MET A 53 4.05 -8.30 -23.30
N VAL A 54 3.75 -7.08 -22.84
CA VAL A 54 2.96 -6.09 -23.60
C VAL A 54 3.72 -5.52 -24.79
N ARG A 55 5.05 -5.55 -24.75
CA ARG A 55 5.89 -5.14 -25.87
C ARG A 55 6.02 -6.25 -26.92
N GLU A 56 5.91 -7.50 -26.50
CA GLU A 56 6.10 -8.68 -27.36
C GLU A 56 4.78 -9.23 -27.92
N ALA A 57 3.73 -9.28 -27.10
CA ALA A 57 2.35 -9.40 -27.54
C ALA A 57 1.80 -7.98 -27.60
N ASP A 58 1.23 -7.53 -28.73
CA ASP A 58 0.71 -6.19 -29.03
C ASP A 58 -0.45 -5.68 -28.12
N LEU A 59 -0.48 -6.10 -26.84
CA LEU A 59 -1.45 -5.84 -25.77
C LEU A 59 -1.36 -4.41 -25.21
N THR A 60 -0.97 -3.45 -26.04
CA THR A 60 -0.88 -2.02 -25.69
C THR A 60 -2.22 -1.52 -25.10
N GLU A 61 -3.34 -2.03 -25.61
CA GLU A 61 -4.68 -1.64 -25.19
C GLU A 61 -5.06 -2.14 -23.78
N ALA A 62 -4.59 -3.33 -23.38
CA ALA A 62 -4.81 -3.84 -22.01
C ALA A 62 -4.01 -3.04 -20.97
N ARG A 63 -2.79 -2.62 -21.32
CA ARG A 63 -1.98 -1.72 -20.48
C ARG A 63 -2.65 -0.36 -20.31
N ASP A 64 -3.21 0.20 -21.38
CA ASP A 64 -3.89 1.50 -21.34
C ASP A 64 -5.13 1.48 -20.44
N GLN A 65 -5.93 0.41 -20.48
CA GLN A 65 -7.08 0.23 -19.58
C GLN A 65 -6.66 0.08 -18.11
N LEU A 66 -5.58 -0.66 -17.83
CA LEU A 66 -5.03 -0.79 -16.47
C LEU A 66 -4.42 0.52 -15.95
N GLY A 67 -3.73 1.27 -16.82
CA GLY A 67 -3.18 2.59 -16.52
C GLY A 67 -4.26 3.63 -16.22
N GLN A 68 -5.40 3.56 -16.92
CA GLN A 68 -6.56 4.40 -16.66
C GLN A 68 -7.23 4.06 -15.32
N LEU A 69 -7.31 2.77 -14.93
CA LEU A 69 -7.81 2.35 -13.62
C LEU A 69 -6.93 2.84 -12.45
N GLY A 70 -5.60 2.84 -12.63
CA GLY A 70 -4.66 3.37 -11.63
C GLY A 70 -4.68 4.89 -11.47
N ARG A 71 -5.20 5.62 -12.47
CA ARG A 71 -5.31 7.09 -12.48
C ARG A 71 -6.65 7.64 -12.02
N LEU A 72 -7.63 6.81 -11.68
CA LEU A 72 -8.92 7.28 -11.17
C LEU A 72 -8.78 7.85 -9.75
N ASN A 73 -8.63 9.18 -9.69
CA ASN A 73 -9.35 10.06 -8.76
C ASN A 73 -9.03 9.99 -7.25
N VAL A 74 -7.79 10.25 -6.85
CA VAL A 74 -7.51 10.71 -5.47
C VAL A 74 -7.40 12.24 -5.41
N ARG A 75 -6.78 12.88 -6.40
CA ARG A 75 -6.51 14.34 -6.38
C ARG A 75 -7.74 15.19 -6.71
N ASP A 76 -8.60 14.73 -7.61
CA ASP A 76 -9.77 15.50 -8.07
C ASP A 76 -10.95 15.51 -7.07
N LYS A 77 -11.00 14.55 -6.13
CA LYS A 77 -11.99 14.56 -5.03
C LYS A 77 -11.56 15.38 -3.82
N LEU A 78 -10.25 15.67 -3.67
CA LEU A 78 -9.72 16.47 -2.56
C LEU A 78 -9.73 17.98 -2.83
N MET A 79 -9.69 18.41 -4.10
CA MET A 79 -9.75 19.85 -4.44
C MET A 79 -11.16 20.42 -4.56
N LYS A 80 -12.20 19.60 -4.38
CA LYS A 80 -13.61 19.99 -4.55
C LYS A 80 -14.42 20.01 -3.24
N ALA A 81 -13.74 19.93 -2.09
CA ALA A 81 -14.31 19.99 -0.75
C ALA A 81 -13.85 21.25 -0.03
#